data_AF-A0A3D1KT83-F1
#
_entry.id   AF-A0A3D1KT83-F1
#
_cell.length_a   1.000
_cell.length_b   1.000
_cell.length_c   1.000
_cell.angle_alpha   90.00
_cell.angle_beta   90.00
_cell.angle_gamma   90.00
#
_symmetry.space_group_name_H-M   'P 1'
#
loop_
_entity.id
_entity.type
_entity.pdbx_description
1 polymer ?
#
loop_
_entity_poly.entity_id
_entity_poly.type
_entity_poly.pdbx_seq_one_letter_code
_entity_poly.pdbx_strand_id
1 'polypeptide(L)'
;SDLKNKFKDQLIDITVYLPVNSIVYLDASTQTYLNDVDNVQNIYDGDMPKHYFKMTENGLECLDCDPSIFGNDFKSNNENFKLNIDENGVEIKVNDGDKDAEVKIDKNGVKIG
;
A
#
# COMPACT_ATOMS: atom_id res chain seq x y z
N SER A 1 34.66 22.80 -37.95
CA SER A 1 33.82 21.59 -38.06
C SER A 1 33.33 21.24 -36.68
N ASP A 2 32.08 21.63 -36.39
CA ASP A 2 31.43 21.39 -35.10
C ASP A 2 31.15 19.89 -34.94
N LEU A 3 31.88 19.26 -34.02
CA LEU A 3 31.61 17.90 -33.57
C LEU A 3 30.27 17.93 -32.81
N LYS A 4 29.20 17.65 -33.57
CA LYS A 4 27.85 17.40 -33.08
C LYS A 4 27.91 16.49 -31.83
N ASN A 5 27.41 17.00 -30.71
CA ASN A 5 26.93 16.20 -29.58
C ASN A 5 25.94 15.14 -30.13
N LYS A 6 26.41 13.91 -30.37
CA LYS A 6 25.66 12.88 -31.10
C LYS A 6 25.27 11.67 -30.25
N PHE A 7 25.16 11.85 -28.93
CA PHE A 7 24.90 10.75 -27.98
C PHE A 7 23.95 11.16 -26.85
N LYS A 8 22.76 11.70 -27.14
CA LYS A 8 21.89 12.20 -26.05
C LYS A 8 20.47 11.67 -25.93
N ASP A 9 20.08 10.65 -26.70
CA ASP A 9 18.73 10.06 -26.57
C ASP A 9 18.75 8.53 -26.64
N GLN A 10 19.63 7.86 -25.89
CA GLN A 10 19.52 6.41 -25.71
C GLN A 10 18.70 6.11 -24.46
N LEU A 11 17.49 5.61 -24.68
CA LEU A 11 16.65 5.04 -23.62
C LEU A 11 17.14 3.64 -23.31
N ILE A 12 17.28 3.32 -22.02
CA ILE A 12 17.70 2.01 -21.52
C ILE A 12 16.61 1.54 -20.58
N ASP A 13 15.98 0.42 -20.94
CA ASP A 13 15.00 -0.26 -20.09
C ASP A 13 15.66 -1.51 -19.49
N ILE A 14 15.53 -1.67 -18.17
CA ILE A 14 16.08 -2.82 -17.44
C ILE A 14 14.93 -3.54 -16.75
N THR A 15 14.78 -4.84 -17.04
CA THR A 15 13.82 -5.71 -16.35
C THR A 15 14.57 -6.64 -15.40
N VAL A 16 14.18 -6.64 -14.13
CA VAL A 16 14.75 -7.52 -13.09
C VAL A 16 13.73 -8.58 -12.72
N TYR A 17 14.07 -9.85 -12.93
CA TYR A 17 13.21 -10.98 -12.54
C TYR A 17 13.54 -11.46 -11.12
N LEU A 18 12.51 -11.62 -10.30
CA LEU A 18 12.60 -12.04 -8.91
C LEU A 18 11.86 -13.38 -8.71
N PRO A 19 12.44 -14.37 -8.02
CA PRO A 19 11.73 -15.59 -7.68
C PRO A 19 10.65 -15.31 -6.62
N VAL A 20 9.56 -16.07 -6.65
CA VAL A 20 8.53 -16.02 -5.60
C VAL A 20 9.16 -16.29 -4.24
N ASN A 21 8.71 -15.55 -3.22
CA ASN A 21 9.24 -15.48 -1.86
C ASN A 21 10.58 -14.74 -1.68
N SER A 22 11.16 -14.15 -2.73
CA SER A 22 12.27 -13.20 -2.53
C SER A 22 11.78 -11.90 -1.91
N ILE A 23 12.65 -11.27 -1.13
CA ILE A 23 12.44 -9.94 -0.55
C ILE A 23 13.46 -9.00 -1.16
N VAL A 24 13.00 -7.84 -1.63
CA VAL A 24 13.83 -6.76 -2.15
C VAL A 24 13.59 -5.50 -1.35
N TYR A 25 14.64 -4.71 -1.20
CA TYR A 25 14.56 -3.36 -0.66
C TYR A 25 14.75 -2.38 -1.80
N LEU A 26 13.79 -1.48 -1.99
CA LEU A 26 13.88 -0.42 -2.99
C LEU A 26 14.54 0.79 -2.33
N ASP A 27 15.79 1.09 -2.68
CA ASP A 27 16.51 2.22 -2.10
C ASP A 27 15.90 3.57 -2.53
N ALA A 28 16.13 4.65 -1.78
CA ALA A 28 15.69 5.99 -2.15
C ALA A 28 16.12 6.40 -3.58
N SER A 29 17.28 5.91 -4.04
CA SER A 29 17.78 6.15 -5.39
C SER A 29 16.93 5.54 -6.49
N THR A 30 16.04 4.59 -6.21
CA THR A 30 15.19 3.96 -7.24
C THR A 30 14.03 4.83 -7.68
N GLN A 31 13.70 5.90 -6.95
CA GLN A 31 12.47 6.70 -7.15
C GLN A 31 12.22 7.16 -8.59
N THR A 32 13.26 7.55 -9.32
CA THR A 32 13.14 8.04 -10.71
C THR A 32 13.24 6.94 -11.77
N TYR A 33 13.49 5.70 -11.35
CA TYR A 33 13.69 4.55 -12.23
C TYR A 33 12.55 3.53 -12.17
N LEU A 34 11.75 3.56 -11.09
CA LEU A 34 10.51 2.78 -11.01
C LEU A 34 9.48 3.42 -11.95
N ASN A 35 8.90 2.61 -12.83
CA ASN A 35 7.89 3.03 -13.78
C ASN A 35 6.90 1.90 -14.03
N ASP A 36 5.65 2.13 -13.67
CA ASP A 36 4.52 1.19 -13.75
C ASP A 36 4.84 -0.16 -13.10
N VAL A 37 5.33 -0.14 -11.85
CA VAL A 37 5.69 -1.36 -11.15
C VAL A 37 4.47 -1.99 -10.48
N ASP A 38 4.01 -3.10 -11.06
CA ASP A 38 2.90 -3.88 -10.52
C ASP A 38 3.15 -4.32 -9.06
N ASN A 39 2.23 -3.94 -8.18
CA ASN A 39 2.25 -4.31 -6.78
C ASN A 39 0.82 -4.53 -6.26
N VAL A 40 0.69 -5.45 -5.30
CA VAL A 40 -0.60 -5.96 -4.81
C VAL A 40 -1.43 -4.89 -4.11
N GLN A 41 -0.76 -3.91 -3.48
CA GLN A 41 -1.40 -2.83 -2.72
C GLN A 41 -1.74 -1.59 -3.55
N ASN A 42 -1.48 -1.63 -4.87
CA ASN A 42 -1.64 -0.50 -5.78
C ASN A 42 -1.00 0.80 -5.23
N ILE A 43 0.22 0.66 -4.71
CA ILE A 43 1.05 1.76 -4.22
C ILE A 43 1.62 2.50 -5.44
N TYR A 44 1.58 3.83 -5.40
CA TYR A 44 2.19 4.65 -6.45
C TYR A 44 3.71 4.48 -6.45
N ASP A 45 4.32 4.33 -7.64
CA ASP A 45 5.77 4.08 -7.80
C ASP A 45 6.64 5.07 -7.02
N GLY A 46 6.23 6.34 -6.95
CA GLY A 46 6.96 7.39 -6.22
C GLY A 46 7.01 7.18 -4.70
N ASP A 47 6.08 6.39 -4.16
CA ASP A 47 5.94 6.06 -2.74
C ASP A 47 6.51 4.67 -2.40
N MET A 48 6.90 3.87 -3.39
CA MET A 48 7.53 2.57 -3.19
C MET A 48 8.96 2.61 -2.60
N PRO A 49 9.83 3.61 -2.88
CA PRO A 49 11.18 3.64 -2.32
C PRO A 49 11.20 3.68 -0.80
N LYS A 50 12.29 3.17 -0.24
CA LYS A 50 12.58 3.02 1.20
C LYS A 50 11.77 1.95 1.92
N HIS A 51 11.13 1.05 1.19
CA HIS A 51 10.31 -0.04 1.72
C HIS A 51 10.80 -1.42 1.26
N TYR A 52 10.41 -2.44 2.02
CA TYR A 52 10.65 -3.84 1.67
C TYR A 52 9.45 -4.42 0.93
N PHE A 53 9.72 -5.08 -0.20
CA PHE A 53 8.71 -5.79 -0.98
C PHE A 53 9.04 -7.26 -1.11
N LYS A 54 8.03 -8.11 -0.96
CA LYS A 54 8.11 -9.54 -1.22
C LYS A 54 7.50 -9.85 -2.59
N MET A 55 8.20 -10.62 -3.41
CA MET A 55 7.60 -11.18 -4.62
C MET A 55 6.64 -12.32 -4.25
N THR A 56 5.36 -12.14 -4.52
CA THR A 56 4.31 -13.16 -4.35
C THR A 56 3.89 -13.74 -5.70
N GLU A 57 2.95 -14.68 -5.71
CA GLU A 57 2.34 -15.15 -6.98
C GLU A 57 1.53 -14.05 -7.69
N ASN A 58 1.10 -13.01 -6.96
CA ASN A 58 0.25 -11.92 -7.46
C ASN A 58 1.04 -10.60 -7.70
N GLY A 59 2.37 -10.62 -7.57
CA GLY A 59 3.22 -9.43 -7.70
C GLY A 59 3.89 -9.01 -6.39
N LEU A 60 4.43 -7.79 -6.35
CA LEU A 60 5.14 -7.26 -5.19
C LEU A 60 4.17 -6.88 -4.06
N GLU A 61 4.41 -7.37 -2.86
CA GLU A 61 3.69 -7.02 -1.62
C GLU A 61 4.61 -6.22 -0.71
N CYS A 62 4.26 -4.98 -0.38
CA CYS A 62 4.96 -4.17 0.59
C CYS A 62 4.74 -4.68 2.02
N LEU A 63 5.84 -4.85 2.75
CA LEU A 63 5.86 -5.45 4.08
C LEU A 63 5.82 -4.42 5.22
N ASP A 64 6.21 -3.18 4.95
CA ASP A 64 6.41 -2.12 5.96
C ASP A 64 5.86 -0.74 5.54
N CYS A 65 5.01 -0.70 4.52
CA CYS A 65 4.35 0.52 4.06
C CYS A 65 3.22 0.95 4.99
N ASP A 66 3.03 2.27 5.13
CA ASP A 66 1.87 2.86 5.81
C ASP A 66 0.59 2.60 4.98
N PRO A 67 -0.48 2.01 5.53
CA PRO A 67 -1.72 1.75 4.79
C PRO A 67 -2.38 2.98 4.16
N SER A 68 -2.06 4.19 4.62
CA SER A 68 -2.52 5.44 4.02
C SER A 68 -2.05 5.64 2.58
N ILE A 69 -0.96 5.00 2.15
CA ILE A 69 -0.42 5.11 0.77
C ILE A 69 -1.00 4.06 -0.18
N PHE A 70 -1.78 3.09 0.31
CA PHE A 70 -2.36 2.06 -0.55
C PHE A 70 -3.40 2.65 -1.50
N GLY A 71 -3.52 2.05 -2.69
CA GLY A 71 -4.52 2.42 -3.67
C GLY A 71 -5.94 2.29 -3.11
N ASN A 72 -6.85 3.13 -3.60
CA ASN A 72 -8.23 3.19 -3.12
C ASN A 72 -9.02 1.90 -3.37
N ASP A 73 -8.62 1.14 -4.38
CA ASP A 73 -9.11 -0.19 -4.72
C ASP A 73 -8.62 -1.27 -3.75
N PHE A 74 -7.39 -1.13 -3.23
CA PHE A 74 -6.85 -2.03 -2.22
C PHE A 74 -7.40 -1.74 -0.82
N LYS A 75 -7.63 -0.46 -0.50
CA LYS A 75 -8.31 -0.06 0.73
C LYS A 75 -9.73 -0.63 0.70
N SER A 76 -9.98 -1.63 1.55
CA SER A 76 -11.33 -2.14 1.75
C SER A 76 -12.24 -0.98 2.16
N ASN A 77 -13.15 -0.59 1.26
CA ASN A 77 -14.24 0.34 1.57
C ASN A 77 -15.26 -0.38 2.46
N ASN A 78 -14.85 -0.74 3.68
CA ASN A 78 -15.76 -1.13 4.74
C ASN A 78 -16.37 0.14 5.34
N GLU A 79 -17.03 0.96 4.51
CA GLU A 79 -17.89 2.04 5.03
C GLU A 79 -18.93 1.45 6.01
N ASN A 80 -19.32 0.20 5.75
CA ASN A 80 -20.29 -0.57 6.50
C ASN A 80 -19.75 -1.15 7.81
N PHE A 81 -18.43 -1.15 8.06
CA PHE A 81 -17.84 -1.73 9.28
C PHE A 81 -16.62 -0.94 9.74
N LYS A 82 -16.70 -0.35 10.94
CA LYS A 82 -15.59 0.35 11.60
C LYS A 82 -15.31 -0.28 12.96
N LEU A 83 -14.03 -0.54 13.24
CA LEU A 83 -13.54 -1.06 14.51
C LEU A 83 -12.46 -0.12 15.05
N ASN A 84 -12.70 0.44 16.23
CA ASN A 84 -11.74 1.25 16.97
C ASN A 84 -11.36 0.54 18.27
N ILE A 85 -10.06 0.46 18.56
CA ILE A 85 -9.52 -0.11 19.80
C ILE A 85 -8.50 0.86 20.36
N ASP A 86 -8.70 1.31 21.59
CA ASP A 86 -7.82 2.26 22.29
C ASP A 86 -7.77 1.97 23.79
N GLU A 87 -7.16 2.88 24.56
CA GLU A 87 -7.08 2.79 26.02
C GLU A 87 -8.44 2.87 26.73
N ASN A 88 -9.48 3.37 26.06
CA ASN A 88 -10.83 3.53 26.60
C ASN A 88 -11.70 2.29 26.34
N GLY A 89 -11.33 1.44 25.37
CA GLY A 89 -11.96 0.16 25.12
C GLY A 89 -12.08 -0.20 23.64
N VAL A 90 -13.21 -0.84 23.28
CA VAL A 90 -13.51 -1.27 21.92
C VAL A 90 -14.81 -0.63 21.45
N GLU A 91 -14.81 -0.03 20.26
CA GLU A 91 -16.00 0.48 19.59
C GLU A 91 -16.15 -0.18 18.21
N ILE A 92 -17.31 -0.81 17.98
CA ILE A 92 -17.68 -1.45 16.71
C ILE A 92 -18.89 -0.71 16.16
N LYS A 93 -18.81 -0.24 14.92
CA LYS A 93 -19.92 0.41 14.20
C LYS A 93 -20.19 -0.34 12.90
N VAL A 94 -21.44 -0.70 12.68
CA VAL A 94 -21.91 -1.32 11.45
C VAL A 94 -23.02 -0.45 10.85
N ASN A 95 -22.94 -0.16 9.55
CA ASN A 95 -23.93 0.61 8.81
C ASN A 95 -24.30 -0.18 7.55
N ASP A 96 -25.59 -0.40 7.30
CA ASP A 96 -26.10 -1.09 6.10
C ASP A 96 -26.87 -0.14 5.17
N GLY A 97 -26.50 1.15 5.16
CA GLY A 97 -27.17 2.23 4.44
C GLY A 97 -28.44 2.78 5.12
N ASP A 98 -29.28 1.90 5.67
CA ASP A 98 -30.56 2.26 6.29
C ASP A 98 -30.58 2.14 7.82
N LYS A 99 -29.67 1.34 8.38
CA LYS A 99 -29.61 1.00 9.80
C LYS A 99 -28.19 1.02 10.31
N ASP A 100 -28.05 1.51 11.52
CA ASP A 100 -26.81 1.52 12.29
C ASP A 100 -26.91 0.53 13.44
N ALA A 101 -25.80 -0.14 13.74
CA ALA A 101 -25.59 -0.87 14.97
C ALA A 101 -24.24 -0.47 15.56
N GLU A 102 -24.23 -0.15 16.86
CA GLU A 102 -23.03 0.24 17.59
C GLU A 102 -22.85 -0.64 18.83
N VAL A 103 -21.65 -1.18 19.00
CA VAL A 103 -21.26 -1.91 20.21
C VAL A 103 -20.09 -1.20 20.85
N LYS A 104 -20.23 -0.83 22.13
CA LYS A 104 -19.15 -0.29 22.96
C LYS A 104 -18.86 -1.24 24.10
N ILE A 105 -17.59 -1.58 24.28
CA ILE A 105 -17.09 -2.38 25.39
C ILE A 105 -16.09 -1.52 26.15
N ASP A 106 -16.39 -1.24 27.40
CA ASP A 106 -15.51 -0.47 28.30
C ASP A 106 -15.47 -1.11 29.70
N LYS A 107 -14.81 -0.43 30.65
CA LYS A 107 -14.70 -0.87 32.05
C LYS A 107 -16.05 -1.03 32.78
N ASN A 108 -17.11 -0.41 32.28
CA ASN A 108 -18.47 -0.46 32.85
C ASN A 108 -19.30 -1.59 32.24
N GLY A 109 -18.81 -2.25 31.19
CA GLY A 109 -19.45 -3.41 30.57
C GLY A 109 -19.69 -3.23 29.08
N VAL A 110 -20.79 -3.82 28.59
CA VAL A 110 -21.15 -3.82 27.16
C VAL A 110 -22.40 -2.98 26.95
N LYS A 111 -22.33 -2.03 26.02
CA LYS A 111 -23.47 -1.25 25.54
C LYS A 111 -23.71 -1.54 24.06
N ILE A 112 -24.96 -1.82 23.72
CA ILE A 112 -25.40 -2.10 22.34
C ILE A 112 -26.47 -1.05 22.00
N GLY A 113 -26.37 -0.45 20.80
CA GLY A 113 -27.25 0.60 20.30
C GLY A 113 -27.56 0.45 18.83
#